data_AF-A0A6M4YDN4-F1
#
_entry.id   AF-A0A6M4YDN4-F1
#
_cell.length_a   1.000
_cell.length_b   1.000
_cell.length_c   1.000
_cell.angle_alpha   90.00
_cell.angle_beta   90.00
_cell.angle_gamma   90.00
#
_symmetry.space_group_name_H-M   'P 1'
#
loop_
_entity.id
_entity.type
_entity.pdbx_description
1 polymer ?
#
loop_
_entity_poly.entity_id
_entity_poly.type
_entity_poly.pdbx_seq_one_letter_code
_entity_poly.pdbx_strand_id
1 'polypeptide(L)'
;MNELNAYDDALTNNIATLQRLLMSHQYEEALACMDERLAIIAALTEFSRQKKMVSTDIATLVREQLAREQELRGQVDTFKNEIAMQLVALGRANKAKSTYHGNR
;
A
#
# COMPACT_ATOMS: atom_id res chain seq x y z
N MET A 1 16.10 -0.69 22.21
CA MET A 1 16.48 -1.21 20.88
C MET A 1 15.53 -2.29 20.38
N ASN A 2 15.22 -3.34 21.16
CA ASN A 2 14.32 -4.41 20.71
C ASN A 2 12.94 -3.95 20.21
N GLU A 3 12.27 -3.00 20.86
CA GLU A 3 10.96 -2.49 20.39
C GLU A 3 11.06 -1.68 19.08
N LEU A 4 12.12 -0.87 18.91
CA LEU A 4 12.28 -0.08 17.68
C LEU A 4 12.57 -1.00 16.48
N ASN A 5 13.37 -2.04 16.68
CA ASN A 5 13.62 -3.07 15.67
C ASN A 5 12.33 -3.82 15.32
N ALA A 6 11.47 -4.11 16.31
CA ALA A 6 10.18 -4.75 16.05
C ALA A 6 9.26 -3.88 15.17
N TYR A 7 9.27 -2.55 15.34
CA TYR A 7 8.56 -1.64 14.45
C TYR A 7 9.14 -1.64 13.03
N ASP A 8 10.46 -1.69 12.89
CA ASP A 8 11.12 -1.77 11.58
C ASP A 8 10.76 -3.07 10.84
N ASP A 9 10.84 -4.19 11.55
CA ASP A 9 10.48 -5.51 11.03
C ASP A 9 9.01 -5.55 10.63
N ALA A 10 8.11 -5.01 11.46
CA ALA A 10 6.68 -4.95 11.18
C ALA A 10 6.39 -4.12 9.91
N LEU A 11 6.98 -2.93 9.79
CA LEU A 11 6.81 -2.08 8.61
C LEU A 11 7.43 -2.70 7.35
N THR A 12 8.56 -3.38 7.48
CA THR A 12 9.23 -4.09 6.38
C THR A 12 8.40 -5.28 5.89
N ASN A 13 7.92 -6.12 6.80
CA ASN A 13 7.07 -7.27 6.48
C ASN A 13 5.73 -6.84 5.88
N ASN A 14 5.18 -5.73 6.36
CA ASN A 14 3.97 -5.14 5.83
C ASN A 14 4.15 -4.66 4.37
N ILE A 15 5.26 -3.98 4.02
CA ILE A 15 5.55 -3.63 2.61
C ILE A 15 5.64 -4.88 1.73
N ALA A 16 6.41 -5.89 2.16
CA ALA A 16 6.56 -7.12 1.38
C ALA A 16 5.20 -7.82 1.17
N THR A 17 4.33 -7.77 2.18
CA THR A 17 2.97 -8.30 2.08
C THR A 17 2.12 -7.51 1.11
N LEU A 18 2.12 -6.18 1.22
CA LEU A 18 1.38 -5.31 0.34
C LEU A 18 1.79 -5.48 -1.13
N GLN A 19 3.10 -5.57 -1.41
CA GLN A 19 3.60 -5.81 -2.77
C GLN A 19 3.08 -7.14 -3.34
N ARG A 20 3.11 -8.22 -2.56
CA ARG A 20 2.57 -9.52 -2.97
C ARG A 20 1.06 -9.47 -3.22
N LEU A 21 0.30 -8.80 -2.36
CA LEU A 21 -1.15 -8.64 -2.51
C LEU A 21 -1.50 -7.85 -3.78
N LEU A 22 -0.80 -6.75 -4.03
CA LEU A 22 -0.96 -5.94 -5.24
C LEU A 22 -0.65 -6.73 -6.52
N MET A 23 0.49 -7.45 -6.56
CA MET A 23 0.83 -8.32 -7.70
C MET A 23 -0.20 -9.44 -7.93
N SER A 24 -0.83 -9.91 -6.84
CA SER A 24 -1.86 -10.95 -6.89
C SER A 24 -3.27 -10.39 -7.15
N HIS A 25 -3.40 -9.08 -7.39
CA HIS A 25 -4.68 -8.39 -7.58
C HIS A 25 -5.66 -8.54 -6.40
N GLN A 26 -5.14 -8.80 -5.20
CA GLN A 26 -5.90 -8.94 -3.95
C GLN A 26 -6.09 -7.55 -3.31
N TYR A 27 -6.93 -6.72 -3.93
CA TYR A 27 -7.02 -5.31 -3.59
C TYR A 27 -7.70 -5.03 -2.24
N GLU A 28 -8.68 -5.84 -1.84
CA GLU A 28 -9.34 -5.68 -0.53
C GLU A 28 -8.37 -6.01 0.61
N GLU A 29 -7.63 -7.11 0.48
CA GLU A 29 -6.58 -7.48 1.44
C GLU A 29 -5.43 -6.47 1.43
N ALA A 30 -5.09 -5.91 0.26
CA ALA A 30 -4.11 -4.84 0.16
C ALA A 30 -4.55 -3.58 0.94
N LEU A 31 -5.83 -3.21 0.87
CA LEU A 31 -6.39 -2.11 1.66
C LEU A 31 -6.31 -2.40 3.17
N ALA A 32 -6.71 -3.59 3.61
CA ALA A 32 -6.58 -4.00 5.00
C ALA A 32 -5.11 -3.96 5.48
N CYS A 33 -4.17 -4.39 4.63
CA CYS A 33 -2.73 -4.31 4.89
C CYS A 33 -2.25 -2.86 5.03
N MET A 34 -2.85 -1.90 4.31
CA MET A 34 -2.56 -0.47 4.48
C MET A 34 -3.12 0.08 5.79
N ASP A 35 -4.30 -0.35 6.21
CA ASP A 35 -4.87 0.04 7.52
C ASP A 35 -3.99 -0.44 8.67
N GLU A 36 -3.49 -1.68 8.60
CA GLU A 36 -2.50 -2.22 9.55
C GLU A 36 -1.23 -1.36 9.58
N ARG A 37 -0.75 -0.92 8.41
CA ARG A 37 0.43 -0.06 8.31
C ARG A 37 0.24 1.26 9.03
N LEU A 38 -0.91 1.90 8.82
CA LEU A 38 -1.26 3.16 9.48
C LEU A 38 -1.32 2.98 11.01
N ALA A 39 -1.84 1.86 11.48
CA ALA A 39 -1.86 1.52 12.91
C ALA A 39 -0.43 1.36 13.47
N ILE A 40 0.48 0.68 12.75
CA ILE A 40 1.88 0.52 13.16
C ILE A 40 2.59 1.89 13.24
N ILE A 41 2.39 2.75 12.24
CA ILE A 41 2.98 4.11 12.22
C ILE A 41 2.45 4.96 13.37
N ALA A 42 1.14 4.87 13.67
CA ALA A 42 0.54 5.57 14.80
C ALA A 42 1.14 5.10 16.14
N ALA A 43 1.30 3.78 16.31
CA ALA A 43 1.93 3.19 17.50
C ALA A 43 3.40 3.61 17.66
N LEU A 44 4.18 3.61 16.56
CA LEU A 44 5.56 4.10 16.55
C LEU A 44 5.65 5.60 16.90
N THR A 45 4.74 6.41 16.38
CA THR A 45 4.66 7.85 16.68
C THR A 45 4.43 8.08 18.16
N GLU A 46 3.49 7.33 18.74
CA GLU A 46 3.19 7.39 20.17
C GLU A 46 4.36 6.91 21.02
N PHE A 47 4.99 5.80 20.63
CA PHE A 47 6.19 5.26 21.28
C PHE A 47 7.32 6.29 21.34
N SER A 48 7.62 6.93 20.20
CA SER A 48 8.63 7.99 20.10
C SER A 48 8.35 9.14 21.07
N ARG A 49 7.08 9.57 21.15
CA ARG A 49 6.62 10.62 22.07
C ARG A 49 6.82 10.23 23.54
N GLN A 50 6.37 9.03 23.94
CA GLN A 50 6.43 8.56 25.32
C GLN A 50 7.86 8.39 25.82
N LYS A 51 8.75 7.85 24.99
CA LYS A 51 10.15 7.62 25.36
C LYS A 51 10.99 8.90 25.29
N LYS A 52 10.42 10.05 24.91
CA LYS A 52 11.13 11.30 24.58
C LYS A 52 12.33 11.04 23.65
N MET A 53 12.18 10.05 22.76
CA MET A 53 13.29 9.61 21.91
C MET A 53 13.47 10.61 20.78
N VAL A 54 14.26 11.66 21.05
CA VAL A 54 14.93 12.44 20.01
C VAL A 54 16.24 11.72 19.65
N SER A 55 16.15 10.42 19.36
CA SER A 55 17.32 9.61 19.03
C SER A 55 17.49 9.58 17.51
N THR A 56 18.74 9.72 17.07
CA THR A 56 19.19 9.53 15.69
C THR A 56 18.63 8.25 15.07
N ASP A 57 18.42 7.20 15.88
CA ASP A 57 17.88 5.91 15.43
C ASP A 57 16.44 6.03 14.88
N ILE A 58 15.57 6.80 15.55
CA ILE A 58 14.19 7.02 15.07
C ILE A 58 14.22 7.85 13.78
N ALA A 59 15.07 8.87 13.72
CA ALA A 59 15.20 9.69 12.52
C ALA A 59 15.75 8.89 11.32
N THR A 60 16.60 7.90 11.56
CA THR A 60 17.08 6.97 10.53
C THR A 60 15.96 6.05 10.07
N LEU A 61 15.27 5.39 11.00
CA LEU A 61 14.14 4.51 10.68
C LEU A 61 13.03 5.23 9.90
N VAL A 62 12.66 6.44 10.31
CA VAL A 62 11.65 7.25 9.61
C VAL A 62 12.10 7.58 8.18
N ARG A 63 13.37 7.94 7.97
CA ARG A 63 13.89 8.22 6.62
C ARG A 63 13.88 6.99 5.73
N GLU A 64 14.30 5.84 6.25
CA GLU A 64 14.31 4.58 5.52
C GLU A 64 12.91 4.14 5.14
N GLN A 65 11.97 4.20 6.10
CA GLN A 65 10.57 3.85 5.84
C GLN A 65 9.91 4.83 4.87
N LEU A 66 10.21 6.13 4.95
CA LEU A 66 9.72 7.12 3.98
C LEU A 66 10.20 6.82 2.55
N ALA A 67 11.46 6.44 2.38
CA ALA A 67 11.99 6.08 1.06
C ALA A 67 11.25 4.87 0.46
N ARG A 68 10.98 3.85 1.28
CA ARG A 68 10.20 2.68 0.85
C ARG A 68 8.76 3.03 0.49
N GLU A 69 8.13 3.96 1.21
CA GLU A 69 6.78 4.42 0.85
C GLU A 69 6.72 5.16 -0.48
N GLN A 70 7.75 5.93 -0.79
CA GLN A 70 7.83 6.62 -2.07
C GLN A 70 7.94 5.61 -3.23
N GLU A 71 8.71 4.55 -3.06
CA GLU A 71 8.81 3.47 -4.05
C GLU A 71 7.48 2.72 -4.20
N LEU A 72 6.86 2.33 -3.09
CA LEU A 72 5.56 1.65 -3.07
C LEU A 72 4.48 2.50 -3.75
N ARG A 73 4.46 3.81 -3.51
CA ARG A 73 3.51 4.73 -4.16
C ARG A 73 3.61 4.69 -5.68
N GLY A 74 4.83 4.63 -6.22
CA GLY A 74 5.06 4.47 -7.66
C GLY A 74 4.44 3.18 -8.20
N GLN A 75 4.55 2.08 -7.47
CA GLN A 75 3.96 0.80 -7.84
C GLN A 75 2.42 0.85 -7.81
N VAL A 76 1.84 1.44 -6.76
CA VAL A 76 0.38 1.62 -6.62
C VAL A 76 -0.20 2.45 -7.77
N ASP A 77 0.50 3.50 -8.22
CA ASP A 77 0.02 4.32 -9.35
C ASP A 77 0.03 3.54 -10.66
N THR A 78 0.98 2.62 -10.88
CA THR A 78 0.93 1.67 -12.01
C THR A 78 -0.33 0.79 -11.95
N PHE A 79 -0.63 0.20 -10.79
CA PHE A 79 -1.83 -0.65 -10.64
C PHE A 79 -3.13 0.12 -10.88
N LYS A 80 -3.24 1.37 -10.43
CA LYS A 80 -4.42 2.22 -10.72
C LYS A 80 -4.63 2.39 -12.22
N ASN A 81 -3.55 2.61 -12.97
CA ASN A 81 -3.63 2.76 -14.42
C ASN A 81 -4.08 1.46 -15.09
N GLU A 82 -3.59 0.31 -14.63
CA GLU A 82 -4.02 -1.00 -15.12
C GLU A 82 -5.51 -1.25 -14.89
N ILE A 83 -6.01 -1.00 -13.68
CA ILE A 83 -7.44 -1.11 -13.35
C ILE A 83 -8.27 -0.18 -14.25
N ALA A 84 -7.84 1.07 -14.45
CA ALA A 84 -8.53 2.01 -15.31
C ALA A 84 -8.62 1.50 -16.77
N MET A 85 -7.55 0.94 -17.30
CA MET A 85 -7.55 0.33 -18.65
C MET A 85 -8.52 -0.85 -18.75
N GLN A 86 -8.54 -1.73 -17.74
CA GLN A 86 -9.46 -2.88 -17.69
C GLN A 86 -10.92 -2.42 -17.67
N LEU A 87 -11.25 -1.39 -16.88
CA LEU A 87 -12.60 -0.80 -16.83
C LEU A 87 -13.02 -0.21 -18.19
N VAL A 88 -12.12 0.50 -18.88
CA VAL A 88 -12.38 1.02 -20.23
C VAL A 88 -12.63 -0.11 -21.22
N ALA A 89 -11.84 -1.19 -21.17
CA ALA A 89 -12.01 -2.35 -22.03
C ALA A 89 -13.37 -3.03 -21.80
N LEU A 90 -13.76 -3.24 -20.54
CA LEU A 90 -15.06 -3.79 -20.16
C LEU A 90 -16.21 -2.89 -20.65
N GLY A 91 -16.09 -1.57 -20.49
CA GLY A 91 -17.09 -0.61 -20.97
C GLY A 91 -17.28 -0.68 -22.50
N ARG A 92 -16.18 -0.79 -23.26
CA ARG A 92 -16.22 -0.97 -24.72
C ARG A 92 -16.87 -2.30 -25.10
N ALA A 93 -16.51 -3.39 -24.44
CA ALA A 93 -17.09 -4.71 -24.68
C ALA A 93 -18.60 -4.74 -24.40
N ASN A 94 -19.04 -4.11 -23.30
CA ASN A 94 -20.46 -3.98 -22.96
C ASN A 94 -21.22 -3.14 -23.96
N LYS A 95 -20.65 -2.01 -24.43
CA LYS A 95 -21.25 -1.20 -25.49
C LYS A 95 -21.43 -2.02 -26.76
N ALA A 96 -20.40 -2.74 -27.20
CA ALA A 96 -20.49 -3.60 -28.38
C ALA A 96 -21.59 -4.66 -28.25
N LYS A 97 -21.65 -5.38 -27.11
CA LYS A 97 -22.73 -6.36 -26.83
C LYS A 97 -24.13 -5.74 -26.89
N SER A 98 -24.31 -4.55 -26.30
CA SER A 98 -25.58 -3.82 -26.35
C SER A 98 -26.01 -3.46 -27.77
N THR A 99 -25.07 -3.01 -28.62
CA THR A 99 -25.38 -2.66 -30.01
C THR A 99 -25.81 -3.88 -30.84
N TYR A 100 -25.22 -5.06 -30.58
CA TYR A 100 -25.59 -6.29 -31.27
C TYR A 100 -26.92 -6.90 -30.80
N HIS A 101 -27.38 -6.63 -29.56
CA HIS A 101 -28.69 -7.08 -29.07
C HIS A 101 -29.84 -6.11 -29.39
N GLY A 102 -29.57 -4.82 -29.63
CA GLY A 102 -30.59 -3.84 -30.00
C GLY A 102 -31.04 -3.88 -31.47
N ASN A 103 -30.31 -4.59 -32.34
CA ASN A 103 -30.59 -4.70 -33.78
C ASN A 103 -31.31 -6.02 -34.15
N ARG A 104 -32.13 -6.59 -33.25
CA ARG A 104 -32.88 -7.82 -33.52
C ARG A 104 -34.37 -7.61 -33.31
#